data_AF-A0A2T6AI69-F1
#
_entry.id   AF-A0A2T6AI69-F1
#
_cell.length_a   1.000
_cell.length_b   1.000
_cell.length_c   1.000
_cell.angle_alpha   90.00
_cell.angle_beta   90.00
_cell.angle_gamma   90.00
#
_symmetry.space_group_name_H-M   'P 1'
#
loop_
_entity.id
_entity.type
_entity.pdbx_description
1 polymer ?
#
loop_
_entity_poly.entity_id
_entity_poly.type
_entity_poly.pdbx_seq_one_letter_code
_entity_poly.pdbx_strand_id
1 'polypeptide(L)'
;MRKYLILFLLIVSATTLFGQGKENYIISFEENSAWINNFKTAEFENRTRLLKQRLVADQEIYFSPAYSHGKTPKQPDFDTISHVRPLYLIKTKGEEQVFLPANPDKTLVKKLASILDQENIASLELKEDETTKVIYGVRGSYGIIVIDLKNKDLYTQLKELIQDPA
;
A
#
# COMPACT_ATOMS: atom_id res chain seq x y z
N MET A 1 -29.68 -9.48 32.60
CA MET A 1 -28.70 -8.46 32.14
C MET A 1 -27.38 -9.06 31.66
N ARG A 2 -26.69 -9.90 32.46
CA ARG A 2 -25.42 -10.56 32.06
C ARG A 2 -25.46 -11.35 30.73
N LYS A 3 -26.57 -12.03 30.41
CA LYS A 3 -26.73 -12.80 29.17
C LYS A 3 -26.80 -11.92 27.91
N TYR A 4 -27.39 -10.73 28.02
CA TYR A 4 -27.46 -9.75 26.92
C TYR A 4 -26.14 -9.01 26.72
N LEU A 5 -25.34 -8.82 27.78
CA LEU A 5 -24.00 -8.24 27.70
C LEU A 5 -23.03 -9.13 26.93
N ILE A 6 -23.10 -10.46 27.16
CA ILE A 6 -22.28 -11.44 26.43
C ILE A 6 -22.70 -11.52 24.97
N LEU A 7 -24.01 -11.45 24.68
CA LEU A 7 -24.53 -11.41 23.32
C LEU A 7 -24.11 -10.12 22.59
N PHE A 8 -24.14 -8.97 23.28
CA PHE A 8 -23.67 -7.70 22.74
C PHE A 8 -22.17 -7.70 22.46
N LEU A 9 -21.35 -8.28 23.34
CA LEU A 9 -19.90 -8.45 23.13
C LEU A 9 -19.59 -9.39 21.97
N LEU A 10 -20.39 -10.43 21.75
CA LEU A 10 -20.27 -11.34 20.60
C LEU A 10 -20.68 -10.69 19.27
N ILE A 11 -21.68 -9.80 19.29
CA ILE A 11 -22.12 -9.07 18.09
C ILE A 11 -21.09 -7.99 17.71
N VAL A 12 -20.52 -7.29 18.68
CA VAL A 12 -19.48 -6.27 18.45
C VAL A 12 -18.13 -6.89 18.02
N SER A 13 -17.81 -8.10 18.48
CA SER A 13 -16.62 -8.82 17.99
C SER A 13 -16.83 -9.50 16.63
N ALA A 14 -18.08 -9.81 16.25
CA ALA A 14 -18.38 -10.31 14.92
C ALA A 14 -18.33 -9.22 13.83
N THR A 15 -18.54 -7.94 14.17
CA THR A 15 -18.45 -6.83 13.20
C THR A 15 -17.02 -6.50 12.75
N THR A 16 -15.99 -7.07 13.37
CA THR A 16 -14.59 -6.90 12.89
C THR A 16 -14.12 -8.05 11.98
N LEU A 17 -14.96 -9.05 11.74
CA LEU A 17 -14.61 -10.27 10.99
C LEU A 17 -15.25 -10.36 9.59
N PHE A 18 -16.12 -9.42 9.21
CA PHE A 18 -16.69 -9.35 7.87
C PHE A 18 -16.10 -8.17 7.09
N GLY A 19 -15.17 -8.49 6.19
CA GLY A 19 -14.56 -7.54 5.27
C GLY A 19 -13.52 -8.22 4.39
N GLN A 20 -13.81 -9.44 3.91
CA GLN A 20 -12.98 -10.13 2.91
C GLN A 20 -13.82 -10.30 1.64
N GLY A 21 -13.80 -9.27 0.78
CA GLY A 21 -14.37 -9.37 -0.55
C GLY A 21 -14.68 -8.00 -1.13
N LYS A 22 -13.82 -7.48 -2.01
CA LYS A 22 -14.04 -6.32 -2.90
C LYS A 22 -14.45 -4.97 -2.26
N GLU A 23 -14.78 -4.92 -0.96
CA GLU A 23 -15.24 -3.74 -0.22
C GLU A 23 -14.10 -2.92 0.45
N ASN A 24 -12.84 -3.30 0.25
CA ASN A 24 -11.68 -2.64 0.88
C ASN A 24 -10.83 -1.79 -0.09
N TYR A 25 -11.36 -1.46 -1.27
CA TYR A 25 -10.64 -0.57 -2.18
C TYR A 25 -10.52 0.82 -1.56
N ILE A 26 -9.31 1.38 -1.56
CA ILE A 26 -9.07 2.74 -1.08
C ILE A 26 -8.93 3.64 -2.30
N ILE A 27 -10.04 4.29 -2.63
CA ILE A 27 -10.19 5.06 -3.87
C ILE A 27 -10.46 6.55 -3.63
N SER A 28 -10.92 6.91 -2.43
CA SER A 28 -11.16 8.28 -2.00
C SER A 28 -10.03 8.84 -1.13
N PHE A 29 -9.93 10.17 -1.09
CA PHE A 29 -8.94 10.85 -0.27
C PHE A 29 -9.14 10.57 1.22
N GLU A 30 -10.39 10.50 1.67
CA GLU A 30 -10.79 10.23 3.05
C GLU A 30 -10.38 8.83 3.48
N GLU A 31 -10.65 7.80 2.66
CA GLU A 31 -10.21 6.43 2.90
C GLU A 31 -8.68 6.34 2.97
N ASN A 32 -7.98 7.01 2.04
CA ASN A 32 -6.52 6.99 2.03
C ASN A 32 -5.94 7.69 3.26
N SER A 33 -6.51 8.82 3.66
CA SER A 33 -6.11 9.56 4.85
C SER A 33 -6.33 8.72 6.13
N ALA A 34 -7.47 8.03 6.23
CA ALA A 34 -7.74 7.12 7.34
C ALA A 34 -6.72 5.97 7.36
N TRP A 35 -6.42 5.37 6.20
CA TRP A 35 -5.43 4.31 6.09
C TRP A 35 -4.01 4.78 6.45
N ILE A 36 -3.59 5.96 5.99
CA ILE A 36 -2.29 6.55 6.32
C ILE A 36 -2.17 6.81 7.83
N ASN A 37 -3.22 7.33 8.47
CA ASN A 37 -3.23 7.53 9.92
C ASN A 37 -3.13 6.20 10.69
N ASN A 38 -3.85 5.17 10.25
CA ASN A 38 -3.76 3.83 10.83
C ASN A 38 -2.36 3.23 10.63
N PHE A 39 -1.76 3.41 9.45
CA PHE A 39 -0.41 2.95 9.17
C PHE A 39 0.61 3.69 10.06
N LYS A 40 0.54 5.01 10.13
CA LYS A 40 1.46 5.86 10.90
C LYS A 40 1.49 5.52 12.40
N THR A 41 0.33 5.22 12.97
CA THR A 41 0.17 4.99 14.42
C THR A 41 0.34 3.52 14.82
N ALA A 42 0.41 2.60 13.85
CA ALA A 42 0.53 1.19 14.13
C ALA A 42 1.96 0.76 14.51
N GLU A 43 2.02 -0.23 15.41
CA GLU A 43 3.24 -0.98 15.69
C GLU A 43 3.82 -1.60 14.41
N PHE A 44 5.13 -1.84 14.39
CA PHE A 44 5.85 -2.26 13.18
C PHE A 44 5.24 -3.51 12.52
N GLU A 45 4.87 -4.53 13.30
CA GLU A 45 4.19 -5.73 12.78
C GLU A 45 2.87 -5.39 12.05
N ASN A 46 2.08 -4.53 12.67
CA ASN A 46 0.80 -4.10 12.13
C ASN A 46 0.99 -3.21 10.90
N ARG A 47 2.00 -2.34 10.87
CA ARG A 47 2.38 -1.57 9.68
C ARG A 47 2.69 -2.48 8.50
N THR A 48 3.52 -3.50 8.72
CA THR A 48 3.86 -4.48 7.71
C THR A 48 2.63 -5.23 7.19
N ARG A 49 1.74 -5.65 8.09
CA ARG A 49 0.46 -6.29 7.71
C ARG A 49 -0.44 -5.36 6.91
N LEU A 50 -0.64 -4.13 7.35
CA LEU A 50 -1.45 -3.11 6.66
C LEU A 50 -0.90 -2.81 5.27
N LEU A 51 0.43 -2.73 5.13
CA LEU A 51 1.10 -2.51 3.85
C LEU A 51 0.88 -3.67 2.88
N LYS A 52 1.03 -4.93 3.33
CA LYS A 52 0.71 -6.10 2.50
C LYS A 52 -0.73 -6.09 2.02
N GLN A 53 -1.67 -5.84 2.93
CA GLN A 53 -3.09 -5.76 2.61
C GLN A 53 -3.35 -4.67 1.56
N ARG A 54 -2.72 -3.51 1.72
CA ARG A 54 -2.85 -2.40 0.76
C ARG A 54 -2.30 -2.77 -0.61
N LEU A 55 -1.08 -3.31 -0.69
CA LEU A 55 -0.46 -3.69 -1.97
C LEU A 55 -1.29 -4.73 -2.74
N VAL A 56 -1.83 -5.74 -2.03
CA VAL A 56 -2.69 -6.77 -2.62
C VAL A 56 -4.03 -6.20 -3.06
N ALA A 57 -4.64 -5.30 -2.29
CA ALA A 57 -5.90 -4.66 -2.71
C ALA A 57 -5.69 -3.74 -3.93
N ASP A 58 -4.59 -2.98 -3.93
CA ASP A 58 -4.26 -2.04 -4.98
C ASP A 58 -3.95 -2.71 -6.33
N GLN A 59 -3.59 -3.99 -6.36
CA GLN A 59 -3.34 -4.72 -7.62
C GLN A 59 -4.58 -4.81 -8.53
N GLU A 60 -5.79 -4.75 -7.96
CA GLU A 60 -7.05 -4.79 -8.71
C GLU A 60 -7.57 -3.38 -9.04
N ILE A 61 -6.83 -2.34 -8.66
CA ILE A 61 -7.21 -0.93 -8.87
C ILE A 61 -6.24 -0.28 -9.86
N TYR A 62 -6.76 0.35 -10.91
CA TYR A 62 -5.95 1.13 -11.83
C TYR A 62 -5.65 2.50 -11.23
N PHE A 63 -4.39 2.78 -10.93
CA PHE A 63 -3.97 4.13 -10.61
C PHE A 63 -3.87 4.96 -11.90
N SER A 64 -4.57 6.09 -11.90
CA SER A 64 -4.38 7.17 -12.88
C SER A 64 -4.02 8.43 -12.13
N PRO A 65 -2.96 9.18 -12.51
CA PRO A 65 -2.88 10.56 -12.09
C PRO A 65 -4.12 11.30 -12.63
N ALA A 66 -4.70 12.20 -11.83
CA ALA A 66 -5.85 13.00 -12.28
C ALA A 66 -5.40 13.93 -13.41
N TYR A 67 -5.96 13.78 -14.60
CA TYR A 67 -5.72 14.70 -15.73
C TYR A 67 -6.76 15.82 -15.73
N SER A 68 -6.33 17.04 -16.03
CA SER A 68 -7.19 18.23 -16.10
C SER A 68 -8.23 18.20 -17.23
N HIS A 69 -8.13 17.28 -18.20
CA HIS A 69 -8.88 17.35 -19.45
C HIS A 69 -9.62 16.06 -19.88
N GLY A 70 -9.86 15.10 -18.99
CA GLY A 70 -10.68 13.94 -19.36
C GLY A 70 -10.96 12.96 -18.23
N LYS A 71 -12.04 12.16 -18.40
CA LYS A 71 -12.28 10.98 -17.58
C LYS A 71 -11.30 9.90 -18.02
N THR A 72 -10.45 9.41 -17.12
CA THR A 72 -9.65 8.21 -17.41
C THR A 72 -10.61 7.02 -17.57
N PRO A 73 -10.60 6.31 -18.72
CA PRO A 73 -11.43 5.11 -18.88
C PRO A 73 -10.89 3.99 -18.00
N LYS A 74 -11.80 3.17 -17.47
CA LYS A 74 -11.45 1.97 -16.72
C LYS A 74 -10.71 1.00 -17.65
N GLN A 75 -9.57 0.48 -17.18
CA GLN A 75 -8.80 -0.51 -17.92
C GLN A 75 -9.44 -1.91 -17.76
N PRO A 76 -9.44 -2.77 -18.80
CA PRO A 76 -10.14 -4.07 -18.77
C PRO A 76 -9.71 -4.99 -17.63
N ASP A 77 -8.44 -4.95 -17.24
CA ASP A 77 -7.85 -5.86 -16.24
C ASP A 77 -7.99 -5.37 -14.79
N PHE A 78 -8.66 -4.24 -14.58
CA PHE A 78 -8.80 -3.62 -13.26
C PHE A 78 -10.27 -3.51 -12.89
N ASP A 79 -10.58 -3.57 -11.59
CA ASP A 79 -11.95 -3.47 -11.08
C ASP A 79 -12.43 -2.03 -10.97
N THR A 80 -11.53 -1.07 -10.74
CA THR A 80 -11.85 0.35 -10.57
C THR A 80 -10.64 1.26 -10.84
N ILE A 81 -10.82 2.57 -10.72
CA ILE A 81 -9.78 3.60 -10.84
C ILE A 81 -9.58 4.29 -9.49
N SER A 82 -8.33 4.56 -9.13
CA SER A 82 -7.97 5.40 -7.99
C SER A 82 -6.99 6.49 -8.40
N HIS A 83 -7.11 7.64 -7.75
CA HIS A 83 -6.17 8.76 -7.88
C HIS A 83 -5.32 8.95 -6.63
N VAL A 84 -5.54 8.16 -5.58
CA VAL A 84 -5.07 8.44 -4.20
C VAL A 84 -4.10 7.39 -3.66
N ARG A 85 -3.39 6.68 -4.55
CA ARG A 85 -2.44 5.64 -4.16
C ARG A 85 -1.13 6.27 -3.65
N PRO A 86 -0.59 5.81 -2.51
CA PRO A 86 0.73 6.20 -2.05
C PRO A 86 1.83 5.87 -3.06
N LEU A 87 2.92 6.63 -3.04
CA LEU A 87 4.15 6.27 -3.73
C LEU A 87 4.96 5.32 -2.84
N TYR A 88 5.38 4.17 -3.39
CA TYR A 88 6.26 3.23 -2.69
C TYR A 88 7.69 3.36 -3.23
N LEU A 89 8.64 3.52 -2.31
CA LEU A 89 10.07 3.51 -2.59
C LEU A 89 10.69 2.33 -1.86
N ILE A 90 11.52 1.58 -2.57
CA ILE A 90 12.24 0.44 -2.01
C ILE A 90 13.72 0.82 -2.01
N LYS A 91 14.36 0.70 -0.84
CA LYS A 91 15.78 0.99 -0.68
C LYS A 91 16.47 -0.13 0.11
N THR A 92 17.78 -0.16 0.02
CA THR A 92 18.65 -0.89 0.94
C THR A 92 19.96 -0.12 1.09
N LYS A 93 20.77 -0.46 2.09
CA LYS A 93 22.01 0.26 2.38
C LYS A 93 23.00 0.17 1.22
N GLY A 94 23.44 1.33 0.73
CA GLY A 94 24.47 1.44 -0.32
C GLY A 94 23.94 1.28 -1.74
N GLU A 95 22.63 1.19 -1.93
CA GLU A 95 21.98 1.11 -3.24
C GLU A 95 21.11 2.34 -3.50
N GLU A 96 20.94 2.67 -4.79
CA GLU A 96 19.96 3.67 -5.21
C GLU A 96 18.54 3.19 -4.91
N GLN A 97 17.62 4.08 -4.53
CA GLN A 97 16.22 3.69 -4.32
C GLN A 97 15.51 3.38 -5.64
N VAL A 98 14.55 2.46 -5.63
CA VAL A 98 13.68 2.16 -6.78
C VAL A 98 12.23 2.44 -6.45
N PHE A 99 11.48 2.89 -7.46
CA PHE A 99 10.05 3.18 -7.32
C PHE A 99 9.23 1.98 -7.72
N LEU A 100 8.21 1.65 -6.93
CA LEU A 100 7.20 0.73 -7.40
C LEU A 100 6.42 1.41 -8.56
N PRO A 101 6.23 0.71 -9.69
CA PRO A 101 5.40 1.21 -10.79
C PRO A 101 4.02 1.65 -10.29
N ALA A 102 3.39 2.57 -11.01
CA ALA A 102 2.07 3.07 -10.63
C ALA A 102 1.01 1.95 -10.62
N ASN A 103 1.13 1.02 -11.57
CA ASN A 103 0.28 -0.16 -11.73
C ASN A 103 1.20 -1.39 -11.83
N PRO A 104 1.73 -1.90 -10.70
CA PRO A 104 2.60 -3.07 -10.71
C PRO A 104 1.81 -4.32 -11.11
N ASP A 105 2.44 -5.26 -11.80
CA ASP A 105 1.81 -6.54 -12.10
C ASP A 105 1.66 -7.44 -10.85
N LYS A 106 0.86 -8.49 -10.97
CA LYS A 106 0.54 -9.41 -9.86
C LYS A 106 1.77 -10.19 -9.37
N THR A 107 2.73 -10.48 -10.24
CA THR A 107 3.97 -11.20 -9.88
C THR A 107 4.84 -10.33 -8.98
N LEU A 108 5.04 -9.06 -9.36
CA LEU A 108 5.78 -8.08 -8.57
C LEU A 108 5.11 -7.84 -7.21
N VAL A 109 3.78 -7.65 -7.18
CA VAL A 109 3.03 -7.48 -5.92
C VAL A 109 3.16 -8.70 -5.03
N LYS A 110 3.01 -9.92 -5.58
CA LYS A 110 3.15 -11.17 -4.82
C LYS A 110 4.55 -11.33 -4.24
N LYS A 111 5.59 -11.02 -5.03
CA LYS A 111 6.99 -11.05 -4.55
C LYS A 111 7.19 -10.04 -3.43
N LEU A 112 6.78 -8.79 -3.63
CA LEU A 112 6.90 -7.75 -2.61
C LEU A 112 6.16 -8.12 -1.32
N ALA A 113 4.91 -8.59 -1.41
CA ALA A 113 4.13 -9.04 -0.26
C ALA A 113 4.79 -10.22 0.48
N SER A 114 5.46 -11.12 -0.24
CA SER A 114 6.16 -12.27 0.36
C SER A 114 7.38 -11.85 1.17
N ILE A 115 8.12 -10.82 0.74
CA ILE A 115 9.33 -10.35 1.44
C ILE A 115 9.04 -9.32 2.54
N LEU A 116 7.82 -8.79 2.60
CA LEU A 116 7.45 -7.79 3.60
C LEU A 116 7.27 -8.45 4.97
N ASP A 117 8.32 -8.97 5.59
CA ASP A 117 8.28 -9.53 6.93
C ASP A 117 9.25 -8.81 7.86
N GLN A 118 9.13 -9.07 9.16
CA GLN A 118 9.98 -8.40 10.15
C GLN A 118 11.46 -8.79 10.01
N GLU A 119 11.74 -9.95 9.44
CA GLU A 119 13.10 -10.45 9.27
C GLU A 119 13.81 -9.72 8.13
N ASN A 120 13.07 -9.37 7.07
CA ASN A 120 13.59 -8.79 5.84
C ASN A 120 13.51 -7.26 5.78
N ILE A 121 12.58 -6.62 6.52
CA ILE A 121 12.42 -5.15 6.54
C ILE A 121 13.24 -4.52 7.67
N ALA A 122 14.14 -3.60 7.32
CA ALA A 122 14.91 -2.79 8.26
C ALA A 122 14.06 -1.67 8.88
N SER A 123 13.32 -0.95 8.05
CA SER A 123 12.41 0.10 8.47
C SER A 123 11.25 0.29 7.48
N LEU A 124 10.13 0.80 8.01
CA LEU A 124 9.01 1.32 7.23
C LEU A 124 8.81 2.78 7.64
N GLU A 125 9.11 3.70 6.72
CA GLU A 125 9.02 5.13 6.95
C GLU A 125 7.90 5.73 6.11
N LEU A 126 7.04 6.53 6.74
CA LEU A 126 6.10 7.39 6.05
C LEU A 126 6.72 8.79 5.94
N LYS A 127 6.86 9.30 4.72
CA LYS A 127 7.29 10.69 4.46
C LYS A 127 6.07 11.53 4.10
N GLU A 128 5.86 12.61 4.86
CA GLU A 128 4.72 13.52 4.71
C GLU A 128 5.14 14.98 4.57
N ASP A 129 6.44 15.29 4.57
CA ASP A 129 6.91 16.66 4.49
C ASP A 129 6.63 17.27 3.10
N GLU A 130 6.33 18.57 3.10
CA GLU A 130 5.94 19.32 1.90
C GLU A 130 7.05 19.30 0.83
N THR A 131 8.32 19.31 1.23
CA THR A 131 9.45 19.23 0.30
C THR A 131 9.44 17.91 -0.47
N THR A 132 9.22 16.81 0.23
CA THR A 132 9.12 15.48 -0.38
C THR A 132 7.90 15.40 -1.30
N LYS A 133 6.74 15.98 -0.94
CA LYS A 133 5.57 16.03 -1.83
C LYS A 133 5.84 16.79 -3.13
N VAL A 134 6.57 17.91 -3.08
CA VAL A 134 6.96 18.68 -4.27
C VAL A 134 7.84 17.85 -5.20
N ILE A 135 8.81 17.11 -4.66
CA ILE A 135 9.74 16.28 -5.45
C ILE A 135 9.01 15.17 -6.22
N TYR A 136 8.02 14.53 -5.60
CA TYR A 136 7.35 13.35 -6.17
C TYR A 136 6.00 13.64 -6.84
N GLY A 137 5.59 14.91 -6.89
CA GLY A 137 4.38 15.36 -7.56
C GLY A 137 3.09 14.69 -7.05
N VAL A 138 2.10 14.54 -7.95
CA VAL A 138 0.75 14.06 -7.62
C VAL A 138 0.76 12.72 -6.86
N ARG A 139 1.64 11.78 -7.21
CA ARG A 139 1.75 10.49 -6.51
C ARG A 139 2.25 10.65 -5.08
N GLY A 140 3.20 11.55 -4.85
CA GLY A 140 3.73 11.84 -3.52
C GLY A 140 2.73 12.54 -2.60
N SER A 141 1.76 13.28 -3.16
CA SER A 141 0.75 14.00 -2.40
C SER A 141 -0.18 13.10 -1.59
N TYR A 142 -0.29 11.81 -1.94
CA TYR A 142 -1.14 10.83 -1.26
C TYR A 142 -0.40 9.91 -0.28
N GLY A 143 0.83 10.31 0.09
CA GLY A 143 1.68 9.58 1.03
C GLY A 143 2.83 8.89 0.33
N ILE A 144 3.97 8.84 1.02
CA ILE A 144 5.20 8.26 0.49
C ILE A 144 5.70 7.24 1.49
N ILE A 145 5.74 5.98 1.09
CA ILE A 145 6.15 4.87 1.94
C ILE A 145 7.50 4.38 1.47
N VAL A 146 8.49 4.51 2.35
CA VAL A 146 9.83 4.01 2.12
C VAL A 146 9.98 2.68 2.84
N ILE A 147 10.27 1.64 2.07
CA ILE A 147 10.52 0.27 2.52
C ILE A 147 12.03 0.06 2.46
N ASP A 148 12.67 0.02 3.63
CA ASP A 148 14.11 -0.28 3.73
C ASP A 148 14.30 -1.78 3.96
N LEU A 149 15.01 -2.46 3.07
CA LEU A 149 15.29 -3.89 3.16
C LEU A 149 16.64 -4.14 3.81
N LYS A 150 16.70 -5.11 4.73
CA LYS A 150 17.96 -5.55 5.35
C LYS A 150 18.86 -6.31 4.37
N ASN A 151 18.24 -7.06 3.45
CA ASN A 151 18.94 -7.98 2.56
C ASN A 151 19.06 -7.38 1.15
N LYS A 152 20.31 -7.19 0.71
CA LYS A 152 20.64 -6.67 -0.63
C LYS A 152 20.21 -7.60 -1.76
N ASP A 153 20.26 -8.92 -1.58
CA ASP A 153 19.87 -9.87 -2.63
C ASP A 153 18.36 -9.83 -2.87
N LEU A 154 17.55 -9.66 -1.82
CA LEU A 154 16.11 -9.46 -1.95
C LEU A 154 15.78 -8.14 -2.67
N TYR A 155 16.53 -7.09 -2.37
CA TYR A 155 16.43 -5.81 -3.06
C TYR A 155 16.77 -5.96 -4.56
N THR A 156 17.87 -6.65 -4.90
CA THR A 156 18.28 -6.88 -6.30
C THR A 156 17.20 -7.63 -7.08
N GLN A 157 16.65 -8.70 -6.51
CA GLN A 157 15.56 -9.46 -7.15
C GLN A 157 14.32 -8.60 -7.42
N LEU A 158 13.96 -7.70 -6.49
CA LEU A 158 12.84 -6.78 -6.72
C LEU A 158 13.17 -5.73 -7.77
N LYS A 159 14.39 -5.18 -7.74
CA LYS A 159 14.84 -4.19 -8.70
C LYS A 159 14.78 -4.74 -10.12
N GLU A 160 15.26 -5.97 -10.31
CA GLU A 160 15.17 -6.67 -11.60
C GLU A 160 13.71 -6.81 -12.06
N LEU A 161 12.81 -7.28 -11.19
CA LEU A 161 11.38 -7.39 -11.52
C LEU A 161 10.71 -6.04 -11.83
N ILE A 162 11.19 -4.95 -11.24
CA ILE A 162 10.67 -3.60 -11.51
C ILE A 162 11.17 -3.09 -12.87
N GLN A 163 12.40 -3.42 -13.25
CA GLN A 163 13.05 -2.94 -14.47
C GLN A 163 12.74 -3.78 -15.71
N ASP A 164 12.50 -5.08 -15.51
CA ASP A 164 12.17 -6.05 -16.57
C ASP A 164 10.93 -6.88 -16.17
N PRO A 165 9.72 -6.29 -16.25
CA PRO A 165 8.48 -6.99 -15.92
C PRO A 165 8.19 -8.08 -16.95
N ALA A 166 7.94 -9.30 -16.45
CA ALA A 166 7.70 -10.51 -17.24
C ALA A 166 6.39 -10.47 -18.07
#